data_AF-A0A9P5PVN3-F1
#
_entry.id   AF-A0A9P5PVN3-F1
#
_cell.length_a   1.000
_cell.length_b   1.000
_cell.length_c   1.000
_cell.angle_alpha   90.00
_cell.angle_beta   90.00
_cell.angle_gamma   90.00
#
_symmetry.space_group_name_H-M   'P 1'
#
loop_
_entity.id
_entity.type
_entity.pdbx_description
1 polymer ?
#
loop_
_entity_poly.entity_id
_entity_poly.type
_entity_poly.pdbx_seq_one_letter_code
_entity_poly.pdbx_strand_id
1 'polypeptide(L)'
;MRWPLMTHHFCTIFAIVLVLSMLSYTQHPALISAGEIWLFQATTEQSVFIGLIMYRLGSPAKFTSNVLHFAAVQSLSVSQHQRLCFR
;
A
#
# COMPACT_ATOMS: atom_id res chain seq x y z
N MET A 1 7.85 -17.88 9.89
CA MET A 1 7.82 -16.45 9.53
C MET A 1 8.40 -15.65 10.68
N ARG A 2 9.27 -14.66 10.43
CA ARG A 2 9.87 -13.82 11.49
C ARG A 2 8.74 -13.05 12.21
N TRP A 3 8.69 -13.10 13.54
CA TRP A 3 7.72 -12.43 14.42
C TRP A 3 7.23 -11.04 13.97
N PRO A 4 8.09 -10.08 13.60
CA PRO A 4 7.64 -8.76 13.15
C PRO A 4 6.75 -8.78 11.90
N LEU A 5 6.96 -9.74 10.99
CA LEU A 5 6.13 -9.90 9.80
C LEU A 5 4.72 -10.39 10.15
N MET A 6 4.60 -11.24 11.16
CA MET A 6 3.31 -11.70 11.66
C MET A 6 2.52 -10.58 12.35
N THR A 7 3.19 -9.77 13.17
CA THR A 7 2.57 -8.59 13.80
C THR A 7 2.12 -7.58 12.75
N HIS A 8 2.93 -7.35 11.71
CA HIS A 8 2.56 -6.51 10.57
C HIS A 8 1.28 -7.02 9.90
N HIS A 9 1.23 -8.30 9.52
CA HIS A 9 0.06 -8.89 8.86
C HIS A 9 -1.19 -8.80 9.74
N PHE A 10 -1.08 -9.11 11.03
CA PHE A 10 -2.20 -9.01 11.97
C PHE A 10 -2.73 -7.58 12.06
N CYS A 11 -1.83 -6.59 12.15
CA CYS A 11 -2.19 -5.19 12.21
C CYS A 11 -2.87 -4.74 10.91
N THR A 12 -2.34 -5.09 9.73
CA THR A 12 -2.97 -4.79 8.44
C THR A 12 -4.32 -5.46 8.24
N ILE A 13 -4.54 -6.68 8.72
CA ILE A 13 -5.86 -7.33 8.62
C ILE A 13 -6.87 -6.63 9.54
N PHE A 14 -6.48 -6.33 10.78
CA PHE A 14 -7.32 -5.61 11.73
C PHE A 14 -7.73 -4.23 11.21
N ALA A 15 -6.75 -3.49 10.72
CA ALA A 15 -6.87 -2.24 9.98
C ALA A 15 -7.90 -2.29 8.84
N ILE A 16 -7.79 -3.29 7.96
CA ILE A 16 -8.70 -3.49 6.83
C ILE A 16 -10.14 -3.73 7.31
N VAL A 17 -10.31 -4.64 8.28
CA VAL A 17 -11.64 -4.96 8.82
C VAL A 17 -12.28 -3.75 9.49
N LEU A 18 -11.49 -2.95 10.22
CA LEU A 18 -11.98 -1.74 10.88
C LEU A 18 -12.39 -0.67 9.86
N VAL A 19 -11.59 -0.46 8.80
CA VAL A 19 -11.93 0.45 7.70
C VAL A 19 -13.21 0.00 6.99
N LEU A 20 -13.33 -1.29 6.63
CA LEU A 20 -14.53 -1.83 5.98
C LEU A 20 -15.79 -1.74 6.88
N SER A 21 -15.63 -1.92 8.18
CA SER A 21 -16.72 -1.78 9.15
C SER A 21 -17.18 -0.32 9.26
N MET A 22 -16.24 0.62 9.34
CA MET A 22 -16.52 2.06 9.33
C MET A 22 -17.14 2.51 8.00
N LEU A 23 -16.71 1.92 6.88
CA LEU A 23 -17.30 2.11 5.56
C LEU A 23 -18.79 1.76 5.56
N SER A 24 -19.09 0.57 6.07
CA SER A 24 -20.43 -0.02 6.07
C SER A 24 -21.38 0.76 6.97
N TYR A 25 -20.88 1.30 8.08
CA TYR A 25 -21.67 2.09 9.01
C TYR A 25 -21.87 3.54 8.57
N THR A 26 -20.83 4.19 8.05
CA THR A 26 -20.87 5.65 7.88
C THR A 26 -21.25 6.06 6.46
N GLN A 27 -21.01 5.21 5.45
CA GLN A 27 -21.23 5.46 4.01
C GLN A 27 -20.75 6.82 3.48
N HIS A 28 -19.90 7.52 4.24
CA HIS A 28 -19.42 8.85 3.89
C HIS A 28 -18.30 8.71 2.85
N PRO A 29 -18.43 9.35 1.66
CA PRO A 29 -17.46 9.21 0.57
C PRO A 29 -16.04 9.61 0.96
N ALA A 30 -15.90 10.57 1.88
CA ALA A 30 -14.59 10.99 2.39
C ALA A 30 -13.90 9.86 3.19
N LEU A 31 -14.61 9.16 4.07
CA LEU A 31 -14.06 8.02 4.82
C LEU A 31 -13.73 6.84 3.91
N ILE A 32 -14.54 6.64 2.86
CA ILE A 32 -14.27 5.63 1.83
C ILE A 32 -12.95 5.92 1.13
N SER A 33 -12.80 7.13 0.57
CA SER A 33 -11.56 7.52 -0.11
C SER A 33 -10.34 7.47 0.80
N ALA A 34 -10.45 7.90 2.06
CA ALA A 34 -9.35 7.86 3.02
C ALA A 34 -8.93 6.42 3.34
N GLY A 35 -9.90 5.51 3.50
CA GLY A 35 -9.65 4.08 3.71
C GLY A 35 -8.96 3.41 2.51
N GLU A 36 -9.41 3.69 1.29
CA GLU A 36 -8.80 3.19 0.06
C GLU A 36 -7.36 3.70 -0.12
N ILE A 37 -7.15 5.01 0.06
CA ILE A 37 -5.81 5.63 -0.03
C ILE A 37 -4.87 5.00 0.98
N TRP A 38 -5.33 4.79 2.21
CA TRP A 38 -4.51 4.20 3.26
C TRP A 38 -4.15 2.74 2.98
N LEU A 39 -5.09 1.95 2.46
CA LEU A 39 -4.85 0.59 2.00
C LEU A 39 -3.81 0.54 0.86
N PHE A 40 -3.95 1.44 -0.11
CA PHE A 40 -3.00 1.55 -1.20
C PHE A 40 -1.63 1.99 -0.72
N GLN A 41 -1.55 2.90 0.24
CA GLN A 41 -0.27 3.34 0.81
C GLN A 41 0.47 2.15 1.47
N ALA A 42 -0.25 1.37 2.27
CA ALA A 42 0.30 0.20 2.96
C ALA A 42 0.84 -0.87 1.98
N THR A 43 0.24 -1.02 0.80
CA THR A 43 0.71 -1.95 -0.24
C THR A 43 1.83 -1.37 -1.10
N THR A 44 1.83 -0.06 -1.38
CA THR A 44 2.94 0.61 -2.09
C THR A 44 4.24 0.52 -1.31
N GLU A 45 4.20 0.76 0.00
CA GLU A 45 5.41 0.70 0.84
C GLU A 45 6.04 -0.71 0.82
N GLN A 46 5.21 -1.76 0.80
CA GLN A 46 5.70 -3.13 0.65
C GLN A 46 6.34 -3.37 -0.72
N SER A 47 5.73 -2.89 -1.81
CA SER A 47 6.27 -3.07 -3.17
C SER A 47 7.61 -2.34 -3.38
N VAL A 48 7.74 -1.11 -2.86
CA VAL A 48 9.00 -0.33 -2.89
C VAL A 48 10.06 -1.03 -2.06
N PHE A 49 9.70 -1.51 -0.86
CA PHE A 49 10.61 -2.23 0.02
C PHE A 49 11.14 -3.51 -0.63
N ILE A 50 10.28 -4.29 -1.31
CA ILE A 50 10.69 -5.48 -2.05
C ILE A 50 11.66 -5.10 -3.18
N GLY A 51 11.35 -4.05 -3.95
CA GLY A 51 12.24 -3.57 -5.02
C GLY A 51 13.64 -3.17 -4.51
N LEU A 52 13.70 -2.45 -3.39
CA LEU A 52 14.96 -2.04 -2.76
C LEU A 52 15.74 -3.21 -2.14
N ILE A 53 15.05 -4.21 -1.58
CA ILE A 53 15.70 -5.44 -1.11
C ILE A 53 16.28 -6.22 -2.29
N MET A 54 15.54 -6.37 -3.39
CA MET A 54 16.04 -7.03 -4.60
C MET A 54 17.28 -6.34 -5.15
N TYR A 55 17.30 -5.01 -5.15
CA TYR A 55 18.50 -4.23 -5.47
C TYR A 55 19.67 -4.58 -4.54
N ARG A 56 19.43 -4.62 -3.23
CA ARG A 56 20.48 -4.88 -2.23
C ARG A 56 21.02 -6.31 -2.25
N LEU A 57 20.21 -7.28 -2.66
CA LEU A 57 20.61 -8.69 -2.80
C LEU A 57 21.31 -8.99 -4.13
N GLY A 58 21.53 -7.98 -4.99
CA GLY A 58 22.18 -8.17 -6.28
C GLY A 58 21.31 -8.90 -7.31
N SER A 59 19.99 -8.82 -7.17
CA SER A 59 19.04 -9.39 -8.13
C SER A 59 19.23 -8.74 -9.52
N PRO A 60 19.04 -9.48 -10.63
CA PRO A 60 19.27 -8.95 -11.97
C PRO A 60 18.54 -7.63 -12.19
N ALA A 61 19.26 -6.63 -12.71
CA ALA A 61 18.79 -5.25 -12.85
C ALA A 61 17.44 -5.14 -13.57
N LYS A 62 17.18 -6.04 -14.53
CA LYS A 62 15.92 -6.10 -15.28
C LYS A 62 14.71 -6.42 -14.39
N PHE A 63 14.88 -7.28 -13.39
CA PHE A 63 13.83 -7.68 -12.46
C PHE A 63 13.58 -6.58 -11.42
N THR A 64 14.65 -6.07 -10.83
CA THR A 64 14.62 -4.94 -9.88
C THR A 64 13.98 -3.69 -10.52
N SER A 65 14.33 -3.39 -11.78
CA SER A 65 13.75 -2.28 -12.54
C SER A 65 12.26 -2.47 -12.77
N ASN A 66 11.80 -3.66 -13.15
CA ASN A 66 10.37 -3.94 -13.33
C ASN A 66 9.58 -3.74 -12.02
N VAL A 67 10.11 -4.23 -10.89
CA VAL A 67 9.45 -4.11 -9.58
C VAL A 67 9.42 -2.65 -9.12
N LEU A 68 10.51 -1.89 -9.29
CA LEU A 68 10.53 -0.46 -8.99
C LEU A 68 9.60 0.35 -9.91
N HIS A 69 9.52 -0.02 -11.18
CA HIS A 69 8.63 0.66 -12.13
C HIS A 69 7.16 0.41 -11.78
N PHE A 70 6.81 -0.82 -11.40
CA PHE A 70 5.50 -1.15 -10.86
C PHE A 70 5.18 -0.33 -9.60
N ALA A 71 6.10 -0.29 -8.64
CA ALA A 71 5.94 0.47 -7.40
C ALA A 71 5.79 1.99 -7.65
N ALA A 72 6.49 2.53 -8.65
CA ALA A 72 6.39 3.93 -9.05
C ALA A 72 5.02 4.25 -9.69
N VAL A 73 4.52 3.39 -10.58
CA VAL A 73 3.17 3.52 -11.17
C VAL A 73 2.10 3.44 -10.09
N GLN A 74 2.24 2.48 -9.17
CA GLN A 74 1.32 2.34 -8.04
C GLN A 74 1.31 3.61 -7.16
N SER A 75 2.48 4.18 -6.87
CA SER A 75 2.61 5.43 -6.09
C SER A 75 2.02 6.66 -6.81
N LEU A 76 2.19 6.75 -8.13
CA LEU A 76 1.61 7.82 -8.94
C LEU A 76 0.08 7.78 -8.93
N SER A 77 -0.50 6.60 -9.11
CA SER A 77 -1.95 6.41 -9.06
C SER A 77 -2.53 6.83 -7.70
N VAL A 78 -1.86 6.47 -6.59
CA VAL A 78 -2.26 6.89 -5.24
C VAL A 78 -2.17 8.40 -5.07
N SER A 79 -1.06 9.01 -5.49
CA SER A 79 -0.84 10.45 -5.37
C SER A 79 -1.82 11.27 -6.23
N GLN A 80 -2.23 10.75 -7.39
CA GLN A 80 -3.25 11.36 -8.23
C GLN A 80 -4.64 11.23 -7.61
N HIS A 81 -4.96 10.08 -7.03
CA HIS A 81 -6.23 9.86 -6.34
C HIS A 81 -6.37 10.74 -5.10
N GLN A 82 -5.33 10.88 -4.28
CA GLN A 82 -5.28 11.84 -3.15
C GLN A 82 -5.57 13.27 -3.60
N ARG A 83 -4.99 13.72 -4.72
CA ARG A 83 -5.22 15.07 -5.25
C ARG A 83 -6.64 15.29 -5.76
N LEU A 84 -7.35 14.24 -6.18
CA LEU A 84 -8.73 14.35 -6.65
C LEU A 84 -9.74 14.34 -5.48
N CYS A 85 -9.46 13.57 -4.41
CA CYS A 85 -10.35 13.47 -3.26
C CYS A 85 -10.23 14.63 -2.26
N PHE A 86 -9.07 15.31 -2.18
CA PHE A 86 -8.81 16.39 -1.22
C PHE A 86 -8.66 17.78 -1.86
N ARG A 87 -9.20 17.98 -3.06
CA ARG A 87 -9.28 19.29 -3.72
C ARG A 87 -10.67 19.87 -3.54
#